data_AF-A0A164IX34-F1
#
_entry.id   AF-A0A164IX34-F1
#
_cell.length_a   1.000
_cell.length_b   1.000
_cell.length_c   1.000
_cell.angle_alpha   90.00
_cell.angle_beta   90.00
_cell.angle_gamma   90.00
#
_symmetry.space_group_name_H-M   'P 1'
#
loop_
_entity.id
_entity.type
_entity.pdbx_description
1 polymer ?
#
loop_
_entity_poly.entity_id
_entity_poly.type
_entity_poly.pdbx_seq_one_letter_code
_entity_poly.pdbx_strand_id
1 'polypeptide(L)'
;MSLKWLSLVLTAVYFQLCQPTSVMKTDVMPLQKDHLVVMAVEFSISVKVHRNSTGHLIRLEGVAPLMLDWLSVRYNFDYSVLDSNATSLEDSGPHLPGLISYAVKGECDVILAVMVHSQNRLKKLELVHPWFYAEIAILLPLPE
;
A
#
# COMPACT_ATOMS: atom_id res chain seq x y z
N MET A 1 28.12 -41.83 -0.97
CA MET A 1 26.99 -41.51 -0.05
C MET A 1 27.49 -40.55 1.01
N SER A 2 27.14 -39.25 0.90
CA SER A 2 27.17 -38.23 1.96
C SER A 2 27.19 -36.83 1.32
N LEU A 3 26.03 -36.35 0.86
CA LEU A 3 25.81 -34.93 0.58
C LEU A 3 25.29 -34.30 1.88
N LYS A 4 26.15 -33.57 2.59
CA LYS A 4 25.73 -32.73 3.71
C LYS A 4 25.26 -31.40 3.14
N TRP A 5 23.98 -31.14 3.34
CA TRP A 5 23.27 -29.90 3.09
C TRP A 5 24.02 -28.70 3.66
N LEU A 6 24.45 -27.79 2.79
CA LEU A 6 24.89 -26.44 3.16
C LEU A 6 23.71 -25.51 2.87
N SER A 7 22.81 -25.42 3.85
CA SER A 7 21.83 -24.36 3.93
C SER A 7 22.58 -23.06 4.21
N LEU A 8 22.79 -22.25 3.18
CA LEU A 8 23.28 -20.89 3.33
C LEU A 8 22.07 -19.96 3.41
N VAL A 9 21.48 -19.87 4.61
CA VAL A 9 20.55 -18.80 4.93
C VAL A 9 21.39 -17.54 5.15
N LEU A 10 21.47 -16.70 4.11
CA LEU A 10 21.96 -15.32 4.23
C LEU A 10 20.84 -14.49 4.88
N THR A 11 20.68 -14.63 6.19
CA THR A 11 19.90 -13.71 7.03
C THR A 11 20.69 -12.42 7.16
N ALA A 12 20.47 -11.49 6.23
CA ALA A 12 20.99 -10.13 6.33
C ALA A 12 20.02 -9.14 5.68
N VAL A 13 18.83 -8.99 6.25
CA VAL A 13 18.08 -7.73 6.18
C VAL A 13 17.61 -7.38 7.58
N TYR A 14 18.23 -6.35 8.12
CA TYR A 14 17.97 -5.70 9.39
C TYR A 14 16.47 -5.45 9.59
N PHE A 15 15.80 -6.28 10.41
CA PHE A 15 14.40 -6.11 10.77
C PHE A 15 14.28 -6.10 12.30
N GLN A 16 14.80 -5.05 12.94
CA GLN A 16 14.43 -4.61 14.30
C GLN A 16 15.29 -3.43 14.73
N LEU A 17 14.78 -2.21 14.55
CA LEU A 17 14.99 -1.09 15.48
C LEU A 17 13.87 -0.06 15.24
N CYS A 18 12.62 -0.47 15.46
CA CYS A 18 11.62 0.44 16.00
C CYS A 18 11.11 -0.22 17.28
N GLN A 19 11.51 0.35 18.41
CA GLN A 19 10.87 0.13 19.70
C GLN A 19 9.36 0.33 19.57
N PRO A 20 8.53 -0.17 20.51
CA PRO A 20 7.15 0.28 20.59
C PRO A 20 7.20 1.76 20.92
N THR A 21 7.16 2.62 19.89
CA THR A 21 6.80 4.00 20.07
C THR A 21 5.38 3.94 20.61
N SER A 22 5.25 4.24 21.90
CA SER A 22 4.02 4.72 22.52
C SER A 22 3.18 5.37 21.45
N VAL A 23 1.96 4.88 21.24
CA VAL A 23 0.96 5.55 20.40
C VAL A 23 0.84 6.95 20.98
N MET A 24 1.61 7.88 20.44
CA MET A 24 1.49 9.27 20.77
C MET A 24 0.13 9.61 20.19
N LYS A 25 -0.81 9.87 21.10
CA LYS A 25 -2.13 10.38 20.77
C LYS A 25 -1.88 11.77 20.20
N THR A 26 -1.44 11.85 18.95
CA THR A 26 -1.68 13.04 18.15
C THR A 26 -3.18 13.22 18.22
N ASP A 27 -3.61 14.44 18.55
CA ASP A 27 -4.98 14.85 18.26
C ASP A 27 -5.18 14.62 16.77
N VAL A 28 -5.65 13.42 16.42
CA VAL A 28 -6.13 13.11 15.09
C VAL A 28 -7.33 14.03 14.96
N MET A 29 -7.13 15.18 14.32
CA MET A 29 -8.24 16.01 13.93
C MET A 29 -9.22 15.07 13.22
N PRO A 30 -10.50 15.00 13.67
CA PRO A 30 -11.48 14.22 12.94
C PRO A 30 -11.40 14.67 11.49
N LEU A 31 -11.40 13.70 10.57
CA LEU A 31 -11.40 13.93 9.12
C LEU A 31 -12.32 15.12 8.81
N GLN A 32 -11.72 16.28 8.55
CA GLN A 32 -12.47 17.53 8.34
C GLN A 32 -13.13 17.53 6.96
N LYS A 33 -12.79 16.55 6.12
CA LYS A 33 -13.40 16.27 4.83
C LYS A 33 -14.42 15.15 4.98
N ASP A 34 -15.65 15.45 4.55
CA ASP A 34 -16.72 14.47 4.42
C ASP A 34 -16.52 13.55 3.19
N HIS A 35 -15.60 13.90 2.28
CA HIS A 35 -15.33 13.16 1.04
C HIS A 35 -13.82 12.95 0.81
N LEU A 36 -13.42 11.71 0.53
CA LEU A 36 -12.03 11.31 0.29
C LEU A 36 -11.75 10.93 -1.16
N VAL A 37 -10.62 11.37 -1.69
CA VAL A 37 -10.11 10.92 -2.99
C VAL A 37 -9.12 9.78 -2.78
N VAL A 38 -9.39 8.64 -3.42
CA VAL A 38 -8.68 7.39 -3.19
C VAL A 38 -7.97 6.94 -4.45
N MET A 39 -6.72 6.51 -4.31
CA MET A 39 -5.99 5.83 -5.38
C MET A 39 -5.53 4.45 -4.90
N ALA A 40 -5.36 3.52 -5.83
CA ALA A 40 -4.94 2.17 -5.50
C ALA A 40 -3.86 1.64 -6.46
N VAL A 41 -2.88 0.92 -5.92
CA VAL A 41 -1.94 0.11 -6.70
C VAL A 41 -2.43 -1.34 -6.66
N GLU A 42 -2.53 -1.95 -7.84
CA GLU A 42 -2.88 -3.36 -7.94
C GLU A 42 -1.80 -4.23 -7.26
N PHE A 43 -2.26 -5.13 -6.38
CA PHE A 43 -1.43 -6.12 -5.74
C PHE A 43 -2.30 -7.31 -5.35
N SER A 44 -1.99 -8.50 -5.88
CA SER A 44 -2.91 -9.65 -5.94
C SER A 44 -3.55 -10.09 -4.62
N ILE A 45 -2.91 -9.83 -3.47
CA ILE A 45 -3.45 -10.19 -2.16
C ILE A 45 -4.27 -9.07 -1.48
N SER A 46 -4.22 -7.84 -2.01
CA SER A 46 -4.76 -6.64 -1.35
C SER A 46 -5.81 -5.93 -2.19
N VAL A 47 -5.46 -5.55 -3.43
CA VAL A 47 -6.33 -4.81 -4.34
C VAL A 47 -6.18 -5.38 -5.74
N LYS A 48 -7.32 -5.64 -6.38
CA LYS A 48 -7.45 -5.91 -7.80
C LYS A 48 -8.19 -4.75 -8.45
N VAL A 49 -7.61 -4.19 -9.50
CA VAL A 49 -8.18 -3.05 -10.23
C VAL A 49 -8.88 -3.60 -11.47
N HIS A 50 -10.19 -3.38 -11.57
CA HIS A 50 -10.96 -3.80 -12.74
C HIS A 50 -11.20 -2.61 -13.65
N ARG A 51 -10.70 -2.70 -14.89
CA ARG A 51 -10.90 -1.71 -15.95
C ARG A 51 -11.73 -2.29 -17.09
N ASN A 52 -12.48 -1.43 -17.78
CA ASN A 52 -13.22 -1.82 -18.99
C ASN A 52 -12.28 -1.90 -20.22
N SER A 53 -12.84 -2.23 -21.38
CA SER A 53 -12.09 -2.29 -22.64
C SER A 53 -11.50 -0.94 -23.11
N THR A 54 -12.00 0.18 -22.57
CA THR A 54 -11.46 1.53 -22.86
C THR A 54 -10.40 1.95 -21.85
N GLY A 55 -10.07 1.11 -20.86
CA GLY A 55 -9.10 1.39 -19.80
C GLY A 55 -9.67 2.18 -18.61
N HIS A 56 -10.97 2.46 -18.57
CA HIS A 56 -11.62 3.18 -17.48
C HIS A 56 -11.80 2.28 -16.26
N LEU A 57 -11.50 2.80 -15.07
CA LEU A 57 -11.71 2.09 -13.81
C LEU A 57 -13.20 1.86 -13.54
N ILE A 58 -13.60 0.59 -13.42
CA ILE A 58 -14.98 0.19 -13.11
C ILE A 58 -15.14 -0.03 -11.61
N ARG A 59 -14.21 -0.76 -10.99
CA ARG A 59 -14.28 -1.13 -9.58
C ARG A 59 -12.93 -1.55 -9.03
N LEU A 60 -12.81 -1.44 -7.71
CA LEU A 60 -11.76 -2.08 -6.92
C LEU A 60 -12.34 -3.33 -6.25
N GLU A 61 -11.54 -4.39 -6.14
CA GLU A 61 -11.91 -5.63 -5.45
C GLU A 61 -10.74 -6.08 -4.55
N GLY A 62 -11.02 -6.70 -3.41
CA GLY A 62 -10.00 -7.21 -2.49
C GLY A 62 -10.21 -6.78 -1.05
N VAL A 63 -9.25 -7.12 -0.18
CA VAL A 63 -9.37 -6.86 1.26
C VAL A 63 -9.27 -5.36 1.56
N ALA A 64 -8.36 -4.64 0.90
CA ALA A 64 -8.19 -3.20 1.15
C ALA A 64 -9.43 -2.35 0.78
N PRO A 65 -10.07 -2.54 -0.39
CA PRO A 65 -11.32 -1.85 -0.71
C PRO A 65 -12.47 -2.21 0.26
N LEU A 66 -12.59 -3.49 0.67
CA LEU A 66 -13.62 -3.90 1.64
C LEU A 66 -13.43 -3.24 3.01
N MET A 67 -12.18 -3.09 3.46
CA MET A 67 -11.90 -2.34 4.70
C MET A 67 -12.24 -0.87 4.54
N LEU A 68 -11.93 -0.26 3.39
CA LEU A 68 -12.29 1.13 3.11
C LEU A 68 -13.81 1.33 3.12
N ASP A 69 -14.57 0.42 2.50
CA ASP A 69 -16.04 0.43 2.54
C ASP A 69 -16.54 0.37 3.98
N TRP A 70 -16.01 -0.55 4.78
CA TRP A 70 -16.39 -0.66 6.19
C TRP A 70 -16.04 0.61 6.99
N LEU A 71 -14.87 1.23 6.74
CA LEU A 71 -14.45 2.47 7.38
C LEU A 71 -15.34 3.64 6.98
N SER A 72 -15.75 3.72 5.72
CA SER A 72 -16.65 4.78 5.20
C SER A 72 -17.98 4.81 5.95
N VAL A 73 -18.57 3.63 6.16
CA VAL A 73 -19.80 3.47 6.95
C VAL A 73 -19.55 3.76 8.43
N ARG A 74 -18.44 3.26 8.98
CA ARG A 74 -18.14 3.37 10.42
C ARG A 74 -17.86 4.80 10.87
N TYR A 75 -17.22 5.59 10.01
CA TYR A 75 -16.80 6.97 10.28
C TYR A 75 -17.62 8.02 9.51
N ASN A 76 -18.62 7.58 8.75
CA ASN A 76 -19.58 8.44 8.03
C ASN A 76 -18.90 9.44 7.09
N PHE A 77 -18.06 8.92 6.19
CA PHE A 77 -17.47 9.68 5.07
C PHE A 77 -17.79 8.99 3.75
N ASP A 78 -17.84 9.76 2.67
CA ASP A 78 -17.91 9.25 1.31
C ASP A 78 -16.53 9.26 0.66
N TYR A 79 -16.37 8.50 -0.43
CA TYR A 79 -15.12 8.51 -1.17
C TYR A 79 -15.32 8.29 -2.67
N SER A 80 -14.37 8.77 -3.45
CA SER A 80 -14.28 8.54 -4.90
C SER A 80 -12.92 7.96 -5.24
N VAL A 81 -12.89 6.98 -6.15
CA VAL A 81 -11.65 6.45 -6.68
C VAL A 81 -11.19 7.29 -7.86
N LEU A 82 -9.98 7.84 -7.78
CA LEU A 82 -9.38 8.60 -8.87
C LEU A 82 -8.86 7.63 -9.95
N ASP A 83 -9.50 7.68 -11.12
CA ASP A 83 -9.03 6.93 -12.29
C ASP A 83 -7.81 7.63 -12.90
N SER A 84 -6.63 7.15 -12.55
CA SER A 84 -5.37 7.61 -13.13
C SER A 84 -4.67 6.47 -13.88
N ASN A 85 -3.73 6.83 -14.75
CA ASN A 85 -2.85 5.87 -15.42
C ASN A 85 -1.64 5.47 -14.58
N ALA A 86 -1.56 5.91 -13.32
CA ALA A 86 -0.43 5.59 -12.46
C ALA A 86 -0.53 4.14 -11.98
N THR A 87 0.47 3.34 -12.32
CA THR A 87 0.55 1.92 -11.94
C THR A 87 1.61 1.65 -10.87
N SER A 88 2.39 2.68 -10.50
CA SER A 88 3.48 2.59 -9.54
C SER A 88 3.26 3.50 -8.34
N LEU A 89 3.78 3.09 -7.19
CA LEU A 89 3.73 3.91 -5.98
C LEU A 89 4.64 5.14 -6.10
N GLU A 90 5.86 4.95 -6.61
CA GLU A 90 6.85 6.01 -6.87
C GLU A 90 6.79 6.47 -8.33
N ASP A 91 7.38 7.62 -8.61
CA ASP A 91 7.53 8.11 -9.98
C ASP A 91 8.43 7.18 -10.80
N SER A 92 7.98 6.85 -12.01
CA SER A 92 8.77 6.07 -12.98
C SER A 92 9.52 6.96 -13.98
N GLY A 93 9.41 8.29 -13.86
CA GLY A 93 10.10 9.27 -14.70
C GLY A 93 9.45 10.66 -14.63
N PRO A 94 10.02 11.67 -15.32
CA PRO A 94 9.57 13.07 -15.24
C PRO A 94 8.10 13.32 -15.63
N HIS A 95 7.54 12.43 -16.45
CA HIS A 95 6.17 12.50 -16.94
C HIS A 95 5.33 11.27 -16.54
N LEU A 96 5.84 10.45 -15.62
CA LEU A 96 5.19 9.23 -15.15
C LEU A 96 5.06 9.30 -13.62
N PRO A 97 4.13 10.14 -13.12
CA PRO A 97 3.93 10.29 -11.69
C PRO A 97 3.41 8.99 -11.06
N GLY A 98 3.98 8.60 -9.94
CA GLY A 98 3.45 7.57 -9.07
C GLY A 98 2.38 8.10 -8.13
N LEU A 99 1.66 7.21 -7.45
CA LEU A 99 0.57 7.59 -6.53
C LEU A 99 1.02 8.55 -5.42
N ILE A 100 2.25 8.41 -4.91
CA ILE A 100 2.77 9.32 -3.88
C ILE A 100 2.80 10.77 -4.38
N SER A 101 3.11 10.98 -5.67
CA SER A 101 3.15 12.32 -6.24
C SER A 101 1.77 12.96 -6.33
N TYR A 102 0.70 12.18 -6.54
CA TYR A 102 -0.67 12.67 -6.45
C TYR A 102 -1.04 13.06 -5.02
N ALA A 103 -0.65 12.25 -4.03
CA ALA A 103 -0.88 12.58 -2.62
C ALA A 103 -0.13 13.84 -2.17
N VAL A 104 1.14 13.99 -2.54
CA VAL A 104 1.94 15.19 -2.21
C VAL A 104 1.37 16.45 -2.85
N LYS A 105 0.75 16.35 -4.03
CA LYS A 105 0.06 17.46 -4.70
C LYS A 105 -1.32 17.77 -4.12
N GLY A 106 -1.83 16.96 -3.19
CA GLY A 106 -3.17 17.10 -2.62
C GLY A 106 -4.29 16.62 -3.55
N GLU A 107 -3.96 15.87 -4.60
CA GLU A 107 -4.93 15.28 -5.54
C GLU A 107 -5.46 13.92 -5.06
N CYS A 108 -4.84 13.32 -4.05
CA CYS A 108 -5.21 12.05 -3.44
C CYS A 108 -5.11 12.16 -1.92
N ASP A 109 -6.16 11.73 -1.21
CA ASP A 109 -6.21 11.72 0.26
C ASP A 109 -5.78 10.36 0.84
N VAL A 110 -6.11 9.26 0.15
CA VAL A 110 -5.84 7.88 0.63
C VAL A 110 -5.23 7.02 -0.47
N ILE A 111 -4.13 6.34 -0.16
CA ILE A 111 -3.49 5.37 -1.04
C ILE A 111 -3.73 3.95 -0.51
N LEU A 112 -4.40 3.12 -1.29
CA LEU A 112 -4.50 1.67 -1.07
C LEU A 112 -3.33 0.97 -1.76
N ALA A 113 -2.32 0.58 -1.00
CA ALA A 113 -1.15 -0.10 -1.55
C ALA A 113 -0.55 -1.09 -0.55
N VAL A 114 0.12 -2.13 -1.07
CA VAL A 114 1.09 -2.89 -0.30
C VAL A 114 2.41 -2.16 -0.39
N MET A 115 2.89 -1.66 0.75
CA MET A 115 4.08 -0.82 0.79
C MET A 115 5.04 -1.22 1.90
N VAL A 116 6.33 -1.23 1.55
CA VAL A 116 7.40 -1.32 2.53
C VAL A 116 7.61 0.05 3.17
N HIS A 117 7.74 0.07 4.49
CA HIS A 117 8.09 1.28 5.24
C HIS A 117 9.52 1.68 4.88
N SER A 118 9.67 2.91 4.36
CA SER A 118 10.98 3.50 4.10
C SER A 118 11.03 4.91 4.65
N GLN A 119 12.21 5.35 5.08
CA GLN A 119 12.42 6.70 5.60
C GLN A 119 12.00 7.78 4.59
N ASN A 120 12.16 7.52 3.29
CA ASN A 120 11.76 8.46 2.25
C ASN A 120 10.24 8.62 2.15
N ARG A 121 9.48 7.53 2.37
CA ARG A 121 8.01 7.54 2.33
C ARG A 121 7.41 8.18 3.57
N LEU A 122 7.98 7.91 4.74
CA LEU A 122 7.55 8.51 6.01
C LEU A 122 7.70 10.04 6.05
N LYS A 123 8.57 10.60 5.21
CA LYS A 123 8.71 12.07 5.06
C LYS A 123 7.59 12.69 4.21
N LYS A 124 6.89 11.88 3.40
CA LYS A 124 5.91 12.34 2.42
C LYS A 124 4.48 11.94 2.78
N LEU A 125 4.33 10.84 3.51
CA LEU A 125 3.06 10.21 3.83
C LEU A 125 2.99 9.88 5.31
N GLU A 126 1.81 10.03 5.88
CA GLU A 126 1.46 9.41 7.15
C GLU A 126 1.04 7.96 6.89
N LEU A 127 1.75 7.01 7.51
CA LEU A 127 1.44 5.59 7.37
C LEU A 127 0.63 5.12 8.58
N VAL A 128 -0.54 4.58 8.31
CA VAL A 128 -1.39 3.95 9.33
C VAL A 128 -0.85 2.57 9.72
N HIS A 129 -1.31 2.06 10.86
CA HIS A 129 -0.92 0.73 11.33
C HIS A 129 -1.24 -0.33 10.26
N PRO A 130 -0.30 -1.21 9.90
CA PRO A 130 -0.53 -2.20 8.85
C PRO A 130 -1.56 -3.24 9.32
N TRP A 131 -2.46 -3.61 8.42
CA TRP A 131 -3.45 -4.66 8.63
C TRP A 131 -2.89 -6.06 8.30
N PHE A 132 -1.74 -6.12 7.62
CA PHE A 132 -1.09 -7.34 7.20
C PHE A 132 0.43 -7.21 7.33
N TYR A 133 1.05 -8.21 7.94
CA TYR A 133 2.49 -8.36 8.04
C TYR A 133 2.91 -9.53 7.16
N ALA A 134 3.83 -9.29 6.23
CA ALA A 134 4.43 -10.33 5.41
C ALA A 134 5.95 -10.32 5.54
N GLU A 135 6.51 -11.52 5.49
CA GLU A 135 7.95 -11.73 5.40
C GLU A 135 8.37 -11.89 3.94
N ILE A 136 9.64 -11.56 3.64
CA ILE A 136 10.22 -11.79 2.32
C ILE A 136 10.54 -13.28 2.20
N ALA A 137 9.88 -13.96 1.27
CA ALA A 137 10.15 -15.36 0.95
C ALA A 137 10.82 -15.49 -0.43
N ILE A 138 11.74 -16.44 -0.56
CA ILE A 138 12.34 -16.81 -1.84
C ILE A 138 11.57 -18.01 -2.39
N LEU A 139 10.92 -17.84 -3.54
CA LEU A 139 10.27 -18.94 -4.23
C LEU A 139 11.32 -19.67 -5.09
N LEU A 140 11.63 -20.91 -4.71
CA LEU A 140 12.48 -21.80 -5.51
C LEU A 140 11.60 -22.77 -6.29
N PRO A 141 11.82 -22.94 -7.61
CA PRO A 141 11.10 -23.95 -8.37
C PRO A 141 11.44 -25.34 -7.84
N LEU A 142 10.43 -26.19 -7.68
CA LEU A 142 10.66 -27.62 -7.44
C LEU A 142 11.25 -28.24 -8.72
N PRO A 143 12.34 -29.01 -8.62
CA PRO A 143 12.78 -29.84 -9.73
C PRO A 143 11.72 -30.90 -10.02
N GLU A 144 11.52 -31.23 -11.31
CA GLU A 144 10.63 -32.31 -11.75
C GLU A 144 10.99 -33.67 -11.15
#